data_AF-A0A0D9UZD4-F1
#
_entry.id   AF-A0A0D9UZD4-F1
#
_cell.length_a   1.000
_cell.length_b   1.000
_cell.length_c   1.000
_cell.angle_alpha   90.00
_cell.angle_beta   90.00
_cell.angle_gamma   90.00
#
_symmetry.space_group_name_H-M   'P 1'
#
loop_
_entity.id
_entity.type
_entity.pdbx_description
1 polymer ?
#
loop_
_entity_poly.entity_id
_entity_poly.type
_entity_poly.pdbx_seq_one_letter_code
_entity_poly.pdbx_strand_id
1 'polypeptide(L)'
;MLPLRGCHRRLSCLRSFPLLPTTTTTSTSTSMAAAPHSSQPGKTLRANPPPPSSAGSAPKRSRTMATDAAATATAHLASAGSSVMKAEFAKHAEYLNTLNDKRERLVKASRDVTMNSKKVIFQVHRISKSNKDEVLSKAENDLAVVVNQYIGKLVKELQGTDFWKLRRAYTFGVQEYVEAATFCRFCKTGTLLSLAEINDSLLVLSDKSVEPLQINVLDYLLGVADLSGELMRLAIGRISDGEVEYAKNICAFVRDIYRELTLVVPLMDENSEMKKKMEVMLQSVVKIENACFSVHVRGSEYIPLLGSSADPDYSFFGASDYDQ
;
A
#
# COMPACT_ATOMS: atom_id res chain seq x y z
N MET A 1 -20.50 3.27 -27.17
CA MET A 1 -20.08 4.43 -27.98
C MET A 1 -20.66 5.70 -27.37
N LEU A 2 -19.86 6.35 -26.51
CA LEU A 2 -19.99 7.73 -26.00
C LEU A 2 -18.68 8.00 -25.23
N PRO A 3 -17.79 8.91 -25.68
CA PRO A 3 -16.46 9.03 -25.12
C PRO A 3 -16.40 10.09 -24.02
N LEU A 4 -16.01 9.70 -22.81
CA LEU A 4 -15.62 10.62 -21.73
C LEU A 4 -14.19 11.12 -21.99
N ARG A 5 -14.06 12.17 -22.82
CA ARG A 5 -12.85 12.99 -22.91
C ARG A 5 -13.10 14.25 -22.10
N GLY A 6 -12.35 14.46 -21.01
CA GLY A 6 -12.33 15.76 -20.35
C GLY A 6 -11.82 15.74 -18.92
N CYS A 7 -10.53 15.45 -18.70
CA CYS A 7 -9.76 16.03 -17.59
C CYS A 7 -8.27 15.68 -17.68
N HIS A 8 -7.64 16.01 -18.81
CA HIS A 8 -6.17 15.99 -18.93
C HIS A 8 -5.71 17.32 -19.51
N ARG A 9 -5.61 18.35 -18.66
CA ARG A 9 -4.80 19.55 -18.86
C ARG A 9 -4.87 20.39 -17.59
N ARG A 10 -3.87 20.21 -16.72
CA ARG A 10 -3.32 21.17 -15.73
C ARG A 10 -2.53 20.41 -14.65
N LEU A 11 -1.44 19.77 -15.03
CA LEU A 11 -0.36 19.40 -14.11
C LEU A 11 0.93 19.49 -14.91
N SER A 12 1.39 20.73 -15.12
CA SER A 12 2.57 21.04 -15.93
C SER A 12 3.21 22.33 -15.42
N CYS A 13 3.58 22.39 -14.15
CA CYS A 13 4.54 23.38 -13.66
C CYS A 13 5.00 23.05 -12.25
N LEU A 14 6.04 22.23 -12.12
CA LEU A 14 6.85 22.19 -10.91
C LEU A 14 8.31 22.33 -11.35
N ARG A 15 8.80 23.57 -11.31
CA ARG A 15 10.22 23.91 -11.48
C ARG A 15 10.91 23.82 -10.12
N SER A 16 12.05 23.15 -10.12
CA SER A 16 13.01 22.96 -9.05
C SER A 16 13.71 24.28 -8.65
N PHE A 17 14.03 24.44 -7.37
CA PHE A 17 15.21 25.18 -6.91
C PHE A 17 15.80 24.57 -5.61
N PRO A 18 17.12 24.65 -5.37
CA PRO A 18 17.85 23.76 -4.47
C PRO A 18 18.29 24.44 -3.16
N LEU A 19 18.46 23.68 -2.08
CA LEU A 19 19.32 24.06 -0.95
C LEU A 19 20.17 22.86 -0.47
N LEU A 20 21.49 23.06 -0.59
CA LEU A 20 22.63 22.39 0.04
C LEU A 20 22.84 22.95 1.50
N PRO A 21 23.83 22.49 2.30
CA PRO A 21 24.24 21.12 2.61
C PRO A 21 24.60 20.88 4.11
N THR A 22 24.62 19.59 4.53
CA THR A 22 25.55 18.92 5.50
C THR A 22 25.61 19.42 6.97
N THR A 23 25.75 18.61 8.03
CA THR A 23 26.78 17.63 8.46
C THR A 23 26.30 16.96 9.77
N THR A 24 26.29 15.62 9.93
CA THR A 24 27.21 14.79 10.77
C THR A 24 27.30 15.23 12.25
N THR A 25 27.07 14.41 13.30
CA THR A 25 27.76 13.15 13.68
C THR A 25 27.16 12.55 15.00
N THR A 26 27.19 11.20 15.16
CA THR A 26 27.43 10.31 16.37
C THR A 26 27.07 10.75 17.80
N SER A 27 26.65 9.94 18.79
CA SER A 27 26.40 8.49 19.00
C SER A 27 25.91 8.26 20.47
N THR A 28 25.43 7.03 20.78
CA THR A 28 25.36 6.34 22.13
C THR A 28 24.47 6.92 23.24
N SER A 29 23.86 6.19 24.19
CA SER A 29 23.24 4.86 24.39
C SER A 29 22.69 4.86 25.85
N THR A 30 21.85 3.89 26.24
CA THR A 30 21.42 3.50 27.62
C THR A 30 20.07 4.08 28.08
N SER A 31 19.17 3.45 28.86
CA SER A 31 18.68 2.07 29.11
C SER A 31 17.62 2.18 30.24
N MET A 32 16.66 1.24 30.32
CA MET A 32 15.77 0.90 31.46
C MET A 32 14.59 1.86 31.77
N ALA A 33 13.39 1.46 32.21
CA ALA A 33 12.70 0.17 32.38
C ALA A 33 11.16 0.39 32.63
N ALA A 34 10.37 -0.63 32.27
CA ALA A 34 9.08 -1.19 32.80
C ALA A 34 8.28 -0.46 33.92
N ALA A 35 6.94 -0.53 34.12
CA ALA A 35 5.69 -1.14 33.58
C ALA A 35 4.51 -0.58 34.50
N PRO A 36 3.28 -1.15 34.69
CA PRO A 36 2.36 -2.02 33.92
C PRO A 36 0.84 -1.60 33.95
N HIS A 37 -0.03 -2.49 33.40
CA HIS A 37 -1.51 -2.67 33.56
C HIS A 37 -2.44 -1.85 32.63
N SER A 38 -3.55 -2.35 32.08
CA SER A 38 -4.51 -3.39 32.51
C SER A 38 -5.30 -4.03 31.33
N SER A 39 -5.77 -5.27 31.57
CA SER A 39 -6.48 -6.20 30.69
C SER A 39 -8.01 -6.00 30.56
N GLN A 40 -8.58 -6.42 29.42
CA GLN A 40 -10.01 -6.40 29.05
C GLN A 40 -10.82 -7.61 29.59
N PRO A 41 -12.17 -7.54 29.63
CA PRO A 41 -13.02 -8.69 29.91
C PRO A 41 -13.73 -9.31 28.68
N GLY A 42 -13.60 -10.65 28.60
CA GLY A 42 -14.58 -11.72 28.30
C GLY A 42 -15.81 -11.51 27.40
N LYS A 43 -15.91 -12.37 26.37
CA LYS A 43 -17.08 -12.62 25.49
C LYS A 43 -17.95 -13.77 26.04
N THR A 44 -19.27 -13.61 25.99
CA THR A 44 -20.28 -14.62 26.39
C THR A 44 -20.88 -15.31 25.15
N LEU A 45 -20.84 -16.65 25.13
CA LEU A 45 -21.46 -17.54 24.13
C LEU A 45 -22.97 -17.68 24.40
N ARG A 46 -23.80 -17.72 23.34
CA ARG A 46 -25.24 -18.03 23.41
C ARG A 46 -25.57 -19.20 22.46
N ALA A 47 -26.36 -20.15 22.97
CA ALA A 47 -26.70 -21.44 22.35
C ALA A 47 -27.94 -21.38 21.45
N ASN A 48 -28.03 -22.32 20.49
CA ASN A 48 -29.13 -22.51 19.52
C ASN A 48 -30.32 -23.30 20.11
N PRO A 49 -31.56 -23.09 19.62
CA PRO A 49 -32.73 -23.89 19.97
C PRO A 49 -32.97 -25.10 19.02
N PRO A 50 -33.77 -26.12 19.44
CA PRO A 50 -33.98 -27.39 18.72
C PRO A 50 -35.18 -27.37 17.74
N PRO A 51 -35.35 -28.40 16.89
CA PRO A 51 -36.36 -28.43 15.84
C PRO A 51 -37.69 -29.07 16.31
N PRO A 52 -38.83 -28.79 15.64
CA PRO A 52 -40.07 -29.50 15.90
C PRO A 52 -40.26 -30.75 15.01
N SER A 53 -41.07 -31.65 15.57
CA SER A 53 -41.33 -33.04 15.24
C SER A 53 -42.42 -33.28 14.19
N SER A 54 -42.38 -34.50 13.67
CA SER A 54 -43.29 -35.16 12.72
C SER A 54 -44.72 -35.39 13.24
N ALA A 55 -45.73 -35.24 12.38
CA ALA A 55 -47.05 -35.86 12.56
C ALA A 55 -47.75 -36.16 11.21
N GLY A 56 -48.24 -37.40 11.07
CA GLY A 56 -49.56 -37.67 10.49
C GLY A 56 -49.68 -38.05 9.00
N SER A 57 -49.68 -39.34 8.71
CA SER A 57 -50.18 -39.98 7.47
C SER A 57 -51.67 -40.30 7.53
N ALA A 58 -52.43 -40.24 6.41
CA ALA A 58 -53.43 -41.23 5.91
C ALA A 58 -54.13 -40.70 4.58
N PRO A 59 -54.97 -41.47 3.83
CA PRO A 59 -54.57 -42.04 2.53
C PRO A 59 -55.55 -41.84 1.33
N LYS A 60 -55.11 -42.36 0.16
CA LYS A 60 -55.87 -42.85 -1.04
C LYS A 60 -56.70 -41.88 -1.89
N ARG A 61 -56.31 -41.78 -3.18
CA ARG A 61 -57.16 -42.22 -4.30
C ARG A 61 -56.37 -42.44 -5.59
N SER A 62 -56.47 -43.65 -6.14
CA SER A 62 -56.09 -43.99 -7.51
C SER A 62 -57.03 -43.28 -8.50
N ARG A 63 -56.46 -42.64 -9.52
CA ARG A 63 -57.20 -42.15 -10.69
C ARG A 63 -56.47 -42.54 -11.98
N THR A 64 -57.05 -43.58 -12.57
CA THR A 64 -57.32 -43.85 -13.99
C THR A 64 -56.51 -43.09 -15.06
N MET A 65 -55.88 -43.88 -15.92
CA MET A 65 -55.24 -43.55 -17.19
C MET A 65 -56.16 -42.72 -18.10
N ALA A 66 -55.68 -41.58 -18.59
CA ALA A 66 -56.25 -40.88 -19.74
C ALA A 66 -55.16 -40.15 -20.56
N THR A 67 -54.97 -40.65 -21.78
CA THR A 67 -54.42 -39.99 -22.98
C THR A 67 -52.97 -39.51 -22.99
N ASP A 68 -52.07 -40.41 -23.41
CA ASP A 68 -50.61 -40.23 -23.58
C ASP A 68 -50.17 -39.44 -24.84
N ALA A 69 -51.06 -38.79 -25.60
CA ALA A 69 -50.64 -38.06 -26.81
C ALA A 69 -50.41 -36.55 -26.57
N ALA A 70 -51.30 -35.89 -25.82
CA ALA A 70 -51.19 -34.45 -25.53
C ALA A 70 -50.22 -34.15 -24.36
N ALA A 71 -50.13 -35.05 -23.38
CA ALA A 71 -49.15 -34.98 -22.30
C ALA A 71 -47.72 -35.15 -22.82
N THR A 72 -47.51 -36.03 -23.81
CA THR A 72 -46.20 -36.31 -24.41
C THR A 72 -45.72 -35.15 -25.28
N ALA A 73 -46.61 -34.47 -26.03
CA ALA A 73 -46.24 -33.27 -26.79
C ALA A 73 -45.89 -32.08 -25.86
N THR A 74 -46.64 -31.89 -24.78
CA THR A 74 -46.38 -30.82 -23.79
C THR A 74 -45.13 -31.12 -22.94
N ALA A 75 -44.89 -32.39 -22.61
CA ALA A 75 -43.69 -32.86 -21.92
C ALA A 75 -42.45 -32.80 -22.83
N HIS A 76 -42.57 -33.08 -24.13
CA HIS A 76 -41.47 -32.89 -25.08
C HIS A 76 -41.12 -31.41 -25.28
N LEU A 77 -42.10 -30.52 -25.34
CA LEU A 77 -41.86 -29.08 -25.46
C LEU A 77 -41.29 -28.48 -24.15
N ALA A 78 -41.77 -28.94 -23.00
CA ALA A 78 -41.21 -28.57 -21.69
C ALA A 78 -39.82 -29.19 -21.42
N SER A 79 -39.57 -30.41 -21.91
CA SER A 79 -38.26 -31.08 -21.88
C SER A 79 -37.25 -30.37 -22.79
N ALA A 80 -37.67 -29.97 -24.00
CA ALA A 80 -36.87 -29.18 -24.92
C ALA A 80 -36.58 -27.78 -24.35
N GLY A 81 -37.58 -27.09 -23.78
CA GLY A 81 -37.40 -25.81 -23.08
C GLY A 81 -36.48 -25.92 -21.85
N SER A 82 -36.58 -27.02 -21.10
CA SER A 82 -35.66 -27.34 -19.99
C SER A 82 -34.24 -27.61 -20.50
N SER A 83 -34.08 -28.27 -21.64
CA SER A 83 -32.79 -28.56 -22.27
C SER A 83 -32.12 -27.28 -22.80
N VAL A 84 -32.87 -26.39 -23.47
CA VAL A 84 -32.37 -25.09 -23.92
C VAL A 84 -31.97 -24.21 -22.73
N MET A 85 -32.82 -24.14 -21.71
CA MET A 85 -32.50 -23.39 -20.48
C MET A 85 -31.24 -23.95 -19.80
N LYS A 86 -31.13 -25.27 -19.64
CA LYS A 86 -29.92 -25.92 -19.10
C LYS A 86 -28.67 -25.63 -19.93
N ALA A 87 -28.77 -25.59 -21.25
CA ALA A 87 -27.66 -25.25 -22.14
C ALA A 87 -27.20 -23.80 -21.93
N GLU A 88 -28.13 -22.85 -21.77
CA GLU A 88 -27.77 -21.46 -21.46
C GLU A 88 -27.14 -21.32 -20.08
N PHE A 89 -27.66 -22.00 -19.04
CA PHE A 89 -27.02 -22.05 -17.73
C PHE A 89 -25.62 -22.68 -17.77
N ALA A 90 -25.41 -23.70 -18.61
CA ALA A 90 -24.09 -24.31 -18.78
C ALA A 90 -23.08 -23.31 -19.37
N LYS A 91 -23.49 -22.53 -20.39
CA LYS A 91 -22.65 -21.45 -20.95
C LYS A 91 -22.30 -20.39 -19.90
N HIS A 92 -23.29 -19.96 -19.10
CA HIS A 92 -23.04 -19.00 -18.02
C HIS A 92 -22.11 -19.56 -16.94
N ALA A 93 -22.27 -20.83 -16.57
CA ALA A 93 -21.39 -21.49 -15.62
C ALA A 93 -19.95 -21.57 -16.15
N GLU A 94 -19.76 -21.94 -17.41
CA GLU A 94 -18.43 -21.98 -18.04
C GLU A 94 -17.76 -20.60 -18.09
N TYR A 95 -18.52 -19.56 -18.47
CA TYR A 95 -18.04 -18.18 -18.44
C TYR A 95 -17.62 -17.73 -17.03
N LEU A 96 -18.45 -17.99 -16.02
CA LEU A 96 -18.15 -17.62 -14.63
C LEU A 96 -16.95 -18.40 -14.08
N ASN A 97 -16.83 -19.69 -14.39
CA ASN A 97 -15.68 -20.51 -14.01
C ASN A 97 -14.41 -19.96 -14.64
N THR A 98 -14.42 -19.66 -15.94
CA THR A 98 -13.27 -19.07 -16.65
C THR A 98 -12.86 -17.72 -16.03
N LEU A 99 -13.84 -16.86 -15.72
CA LEU A 99 -13.59 -15.58 -15.07
C LEU A 99 -13.02 -15.75 -13.65
N ASN A 100 -13.53 -16.72 -12.89
CA ASN A 100 -13.04 -17.01 -11.55
C ASN A 100 -11.62 -17.57 -11.58
N ASP A 101 -11.31 -18.48 -12.50
CA ASP A 101 -9.97 -19.02 -12.69
C ASP A 101 -8.98 -17.91 -13.07
N LYS A 102 -9.37 -16.99 -13.96
CA LYS A 102 -8.59 -15.79 -14.31
C LYS A 102 -8.36 -14.91 -13.07
N ARG A 103 -9.41 -14.66 -12.28
CA ARG A 103 -9.32 -13.88 -11.03
C ARG A 103 -8.34 -14.52 -10.04
N GLU A 104 -8.40 -15.83 -9.83
CA GLU A 104 -7.49 -16.54 -8.91
C GLU A 104 -6.03 -16.48 -9.38
N ARG A 105 -5.77 -16.58 -10.69
CA ARG A 105 -4.42 -16.36 -11.25
C ARG A 105 -3.92 -14.93 -11.01
N LEU A 106 -4.79 -13.93 -11.20
CA LEU A 106 -4.45 -12.53 -10.92
C LEU A 106 -4.18 -12.27 -9.43
N VAL A 107 -4.95 -12.85 -8.52
CA VAL A 107 -4.70 -12.74 -7.08
C VAL A 107 -3.32 -13.31 -6.72
N LYS A 108 -2.95 -14.45 -7.30
CA LYS A 108 -1.60 -15.03 -7.11
C LYS A 108 -0.51 -14.12 -7.66
N ALA A 109 -0.65 -13.63 -8.88
CA ALA A 109 0.31 -12.68 -9.48
C ALA A 109 0.43 -11.38 -8.67
N SER A 110 -0.69 -10.84 -8.18
CA SER A 110 -0.71 -9.66 -7.32
C SER A 110 0.03 -9.87 -6.01
N ARG A 111 -0.07 -11.05 -5.39
CA ARG A 111 0.67 -11.38 -4.17
C ARG A 111 2.18 -11.43 -4.43
N ASP A 112 2.59 -11.98 -5.58
CA ASP A 112 4.00 -11.98 -6.00
C ASP A 112 4.53 -10.54 -6.17
N VAL A 113 3.73 -9.66 -6.79
CA VAL A 113 4.06 -8.22 -6.90
C VAL A 113 4.22 -7.60 -5.52
N THR A 114 3.22 -7.73 -4.64
CA THR A 114 3.28 -7.19 -3.27
C THR A 114 4.52 -7.66 -2.53
N MET A 115 4.80 -8.97 -2.54
CA MET A 115 5.93 -9.55 -1.82
C MET A 115 7.27 -8.97 -2.30
N ASN A 116 7.45 -8.80 -3.61
CA ASN A 116 8.72 -8.32 -4.14
C ASN A 116 8.85 -6.79 -4.09
N SER A 117 7.76 -6.03 -4.20
CA SER A 117 7.75 -4.59 -3.90
C SER A 117 8.15 -4.32 -2.45
N LYS A 118 7.67 -5.12 -1.49
CA LYS A 118 8.11 -5.04 -0.08
C LYS A 118 9.60 -5.24 0.08
N LYS A 119 10.18 -6.22 -0.62
CA LYS A 119 11.64 -6.45 -0.58
C LYS A 119 12.41 -5.23 -1.07
N VAL A 120 11.93 -4.56 -2.12
CA VAL A 120 12.50 -3.29 -2.60
C VAL A 120 12.41 -2.23 -1.51
N ILE A 121 11.25 -2.03 -0.89
CA ILE A 121 11.07 -1.06 0.21
C ILE A 121 12.05 -1.35 1.36
N PHE A 122 12.17 -2.61 1.79
CA PHE A 122 13.13 -3.01 2.82
C PHE A 122 14.59 -2.80 2.39
N GLN A 123 14.92 -2.96 1.11
CA GLN A 123 16.24 -2.68 0.59
C GLN A 123 16.54 -1.17 0.65
N VAL A 124 15.59 -0.32 0.27
CA VAL A 124 15.73 1.15 0.35
C VAL A 124 15.92 1.63 1.79
N HIS A 125 15.25 1.01 2.77
CA HIS A 125 15.46 1.36 4.19
C HIS A 125 16.87 1.10 4.72
N ARG A 126 17.72 0.36 3.99
CA ARG A 126 19.12 0.12 4.36
C ARG A 126 20.05 1.27 3.99
N ILE A 127 19.54 2.32 3.35
CA ILE A 127 20.31 3.52 3.01
C ILE A 127 20.92 4.11 4.29
N SER A 128 22.20 4.45 4.20
CA SER A 128 22.98 5.23 5.15
C SER A 128 23.83 6.25 4.40
N LYS A 129 24.57 7.10 5.13
CA LYS A 129 25.48 8.10 4.54
C LYS A 129 26.53 7.49 3.59
N SER A 130 27.01 6.29 3.88
CA SER A 130 28.16 5.70 3.19
C SER A 130 27.79 4.73 2.06
N ASN A 131 26.55 4.21 2.04
CA ASN A 131 26.15 3.15 1.10
C ASN A 131 24.98 3.55 0.19
N LYS A 132 24.58 4.82 0.19
CA LYS A 132 23.37 5.30 -0.48
C LYS A 132 23.29 4.85 -1.96
N ASP A 133 24.35 5.07 -2.72
CA ASP A 133 24.34 4.79 -4.16
C ASP A 133 24.31 3.28 -4.47
N GLU A 134 25.03 2.47 -3.69
CA GLU A 134 25.02 1.01 -3.82
C GLU A 134 23.63 0.44 -3.49
N VAL A 135 23.06 0.88 -2.36
CA VAL A 135 21.73 0.43 -1.92
C VAL A 135 20.65 0.83 -2.92
N LEU A 136 20.71 2.06 -3.45
CA LEU A 136 19.76 2.54 -4.46
C LEU A 136 19.93 1.81 -5.79
N SER A 137 21.15 1.58 -6.25
CA SER A 137 21.40 0.82 -7.49
C SER A 137 20.83 -0.60 -7.38
N LYS A 138 21.02 -1.26 -6.23
CA LYS A 138 20.42 -2.57 -5.96
C LYS A 138 18.89 -2.50 -5.93
N ALA A 139 18.31 -1.53 -5.23
CA ALA A 139 16.87 -1.35 -5.17
C ALA A 139 16.25 -1.08 -6.55
N GLU A 140 16.93 -0.32 -7.41
CA GLU A 140 16.48 -0.06 -8.80
C GLU A 140 16.53 -1.34 -9.65
N ASN A 141 17.56 -2.17 -9.50
CA ASN A 141 17.63 -3.47 -10.17
C ASN A 141 16.51 -4.41 -9.69
N ASP A 142 16.28 -4.48 -8.37
CA ASP A 142 15.20 -5.28 -7.79
C ASP A 142 13.83 -4.76 -8.25
N LEU A 143 13.65 -3.44 -8.36
CA LEU A 143 12.43 -2.83 -8.88
C LEU A 143 12.24 -3.13 -10.37
N ALA A 144 13.31 -3.13 -11.17
CA ALA A 144 13.25 -3.54 -12.57
C ALA A 144 12.84 -5.02 -12.72
N VAL A 145 13.28 -5.89 -11.80
CA VAL A 145 12.80 -7.28 -11.73
C VAL A 145 11.30 -7.32 -11.42
N VAL A 146 10.83 -6.48 -10.48
CA VAL A 146 9.39 -6.38 -10.17
C VAL A 146 8.56 -6.02 -11.40
N VAL A 147 9.02 -5.02 -12.15
CA VAL A 147 8.37 -4.57 -13.39
C VAL A 147 8.39 -5.67 -14.45
N ASN A 148 9.58 -6.16 -14.81
CA ASN A 148 9.74 -7.06 -15.95
C ASN A 148 9.16 -8.46 -15.72
N GLN A 149 9.23 -8.99 -14.49
CA GLN A 149 8.80 -10.35 -14.18
C GLN A 149 7.39 -10.39 -13.60
N TYR A 150 7.14 -9.66 -12.50
CA TYR A 150 5.90 -9.82 -11.74
C TYR A 150 4.76 -8.97 -12.31
N ILE A 151 5.01 -7.69 -12.60
CA ILE A 151 4.03 -6.87 -13.33
C ILE A 151 3.85 -7.40 -14.75
N GLY A 152 4.93 -7.79 -15.44
CA GLY A 152 4.84 -8.45 -16.75
C GLY A 152 3.93 -9.69 -16.76
N LYS A 153 4.04 -10.58 -15.75
CA LYS A 153 3.13 -11.72 -15.58
C LYS A 153 1.68 -11.28 -15.35
N LEU A 154 1.48 -10.24 -14.54
CA LEU A 154 0.15 -9.68 -14.26
C LEU A 154 -0.52 -9.12 -15.53
N VAL A 155 0.25 -8.38 -16.35
CA VAL A 155 -0.20 -7.86 -17.65
C VAL A 155 -0.59 -8.99 -18.59
N LYS A 156 0.23 -10.05 -18.66
CA LYS A 156 -0.05 -11.25 -19.49
C LYS A 156 -1.33 -11.97 -19.08
N GLU A 157 -1.61 -12.06 -17.79
CA GLU A 157 -2.87 -12.66 -17.31
C GLU A 157 -4.09 -11.79 -17.61
N LEU A 158 -3.94 -10.45 -17.62
CA LEU A 158 -5.05 -9.53 -17.93
C LEU A 158 -5.44 -9.57 -19.42
N GLN A 159 -4.47 -9.73 -20.33
CA GLN A 159 -4.70 -9.78 -21.79
C GLN A 159 -5.52 -8.60 -22.33
N GLY A 160 -5.43 -7.43 -21.69
CA GLY A 160 -6.16 -6.23 -22.15
C GLY A 160 -7.68 -6.29 -21.98
N THR A 161 -8.23 -7.27 -21.24
CA THR A 161 -9.67 -7.34 -20.97
C THR A 161 -9.99 -7.13 -19.51
N ASP A 162 -11.17 -6.56 -19.25
CA ASP A 162 -11.83 -6.61 -17.93
C ASP A 162 -11.06 -5.97 -16.77
N PHE A 163 -10.21 -4.97 -17.04
CA PHE A 163 -9.43 -4.24 -16.02
C PHE A 163 -10.28 -3.82 -14.81
N TRP A 164 -11.42 -3.17 -15.08
CA TRP A 164 -12.31 -2.69 -14.02
C TRP A 164 -13.01 -3.82 -13.26
N LYS A 165 -13.39 -4.93 -13.94
CA LYS A 165 -14.04 -6.08 -13.30
C LYS A 165 -13.09 -6.81 -12.35
N LEU A 166 -11.82 -6.92 -12.76
CA LEU A 166 -10.80 -7.68 -12.05
C LEU A 166 -9.91 -6.81 -11.17
N ARG A 167 -10.11 -5.48 -11.13
CA ARG A 167 -9.28 -4.54 -10.34
C ARG A 167 -9.07 -4.99 -8.90
N ARG A 168 -10.11 -5.50 -8.23
CA ARG A 168 -10.02 -5.96 -6.83
C ARG A 168 -9.07 -7.15 -6.64
N ALA A 169 -8.72 -7.88 -7.70
CA ALA A 169 -7.78 -8.98 -7.65
C ALA A 169 -6.32 -8.52 -7.60
N TYR A 170 -6.01 -7.31 -8.09
CA TYR A 170 -4.62 -6.84 -8.25
C TYR A 170 -4.31 -5.47 -7.65
N THR A 171 -5.33 -4.71 -7.26
CA THR A 171 -5.22 -3.34 -6.72
C THR A 171 -4.14 -3.22 -5.62
N PHE A 172 -4.09 -4.16 -4.68
CA PHE A 172 -3.10 -4.14 -3.60
C PHE A 172 -1.66 -4.39 -4.07
N GLY A 173 -1.45 -5.23 -5.08
CA GLY A 173 -0.13 -5.42 -5.68
C GLY A 173 0.35 -4.16 -6.39
N VAL A 174 -0.56 -3.50 -7.12
CA VAL A 174 -0.26 -2.24 -7.82
C VAL A 174 0.06 -1.11 -6.85
N GLN A 175 -0.72 -0.95 -5.77
CA GLN A 175 -0.48 0.06 -4.74
C GLN A 175 0.91 -0.11 -4.09
N GLU A 176 1.26 -1.33 -3.71
CA GLU A 176 2.58 -1.63 -3.13
C GLU A 176 3.73 -1.38 -4.13
N TYR A 177 3.52 -1.67 -5.41
CA TYR A 177 4.49 -1.33 -6.45
C TYR A 177 4.67 0.20 -6.60
N VAL A 178 3.58 0.96 -6.59
CA VAL A 178 3.62 2.44 -6.63
C VAL A 178 4.39 2.97 -5.42
N GLU A 179 4.11 2.47 -4.22
CA GLU A 179 4.83 2.81 -2.99
C GLU A 179 6.33 2.55 -3.14
N ALA A 180 6.73 1.34 -3.57
CA ALA A 180 8.14 1.00 -3.79
C ALA A 180 8.83 1.90 -4.84
N ALA A 181 8.17 2.15 -5.97
CA ALA A 181 8.73 2.94 -7.06
C ALA A 181 8.88 4.42 -6.70
N THR A 182 7.87 5.00 -6.05
CA THR A 182 7.90 6.38 -5.57
C THR A 182 8.90 6.55 -4.44
N PHE A 183 9.06 5.56 -3.56
CA PHE A 183 10.05 5.58 -2.49
C PHE A 183 11.49 5.56 -3.03
N CYS A 184 11.76 4.71 -4.03
CA CYS A 184 13.04 4.69 -4.73
C CYS A 184 13.33 6.05 -5.41
N ARG A 185 12.34 6.60 -6.13
CA ARG A 185 12.49 7.90 -6.81
C ARG A 185 12.81 9.02 -5.82
N PHE A 186 12.08 9.09 -4.71
CA PHE A 186 12.33 10.09 -3.68
C PHE A 186 13.74 9.97 -3.10
N CYS A 187 14.19 8.77 -2.73
CA CYS A 187 15.52 8.60 -2.15
C CYS A 187 16.66 8.94 -3.12
N LYS A 188 16.44 8.74 -4.42
CA LYS A 188 17.41 9.06 -5.48
C LYS A 188 17.44 10.54 -5.85
N THR A 189 16.28 11.17 -5.99
CA THR A 189 16.16 12.50 -6.62
C THR A 189 15.45 13.55 -5.78
N GLY A 190 14.83 13.15 -4.66
CA GLY A 190 14.02 14.02 -3.81
C GLY A 190 12.66 14.41 -4.39
N THR A 191 12.23 13.79 -5.50
CA THR A 191 10.96 14.10 -6.17
C THR A 191 9.96 12.95 -6.11
N LEU A 192 8.69 13.26 -6.36
CA LEU A 192 7.64 12.25 -6.51
C LEU A 192 7.61 11.73 -7.95
N LEU A 193 7.62 10.41 -8.13
CA LEU A 193 7.44 9.77 -9.44
C LEU A 193 5.98 9.92 -9.88
N SER A 194 5.71 10.57 -11.01
CA SER A 194 4.34 10.83 -11.45
C SER A 194 3.64 9.59 -12.04
N LEU A 195 2.31 9.58 -12.00
CA LEU A 195 1.50 8.51 -12.61
C LEU A 195 1.80 8.34 -14.11
N ALA A 196 2.03 9.43 -14.83
CA ALA A 196 2.36 9.39 -16.25
C ALA A 196 3.68 8.64 -16.47
N GLU A 197 4.74 8.99 -15.74
CA GLU A 197 6.04 8.32 -15.84
C GLU A 197 5.95 6.82 -15.49
N ILE A 198 5.15 6.46 -14.47
CA ILE A 198 4.94 5.05 -14.13
C ILE A 198 4.25 4.32 -15.29
N ASN A 199 3.15 4.85 -15.80
CA ASN A 199 2.43 4.22 -16.90
C ASN A 199 3.29 4.11 -18.16
N ASP A 200 4.09 5.14 -18.49
CA ASP A 200 5.02 5.11 -19.61
C ASP A 200 6.03 3.97 -19.49
N SER A 201 6.53 3.69 -18.28
CA SER A 201 7.43 2.56 -18.03
C SER A 201 6.75 1.20 -18.24
N LEU A 202 5.44 1.10 -17.96
CA LEU A 202 4.65 -0.12 -18.10
C LEU A 202 4.20 -0.38 -19.54
N LEU A 203 4.13 0.66 -20.38
CA LEU A 203 3.80 0.51 -21.81
C LEU A 203 4.77 -0.44 -22.52
N VAL A 204 6.05 -0.45 -22.12
CA VAL A 204 7.10 -1.29 -22.71
C VAL A 204 6.83 -2.78 -22.49
N LEU A 205 6.06 -3.15 -21.46
CA LEU A 205 5.72 -4.54 -21.15
C LEU A 205 4.54 -5.07 -21.96
N SER A 206 3.79 -4.18 -22.62
CA SER A 206 2.54 -4.54 -23.28
C SER A 206 2.78 -4.86 -24.74
N ASP A 207 2.20 -5.95 -25.23
CA ASP A 207 2.20 -6.27 -26.65
C ASP A 207 1.38 -5.21 -27.41
N LYS A 208 1.87 -4.77 -28.58
CA LYS A 208 1.19 -3.75 -29.41
C LYS A 208 -0.23 -4.11 -29.81
N SER A 209 -0.59 -5.40 -29.73
CA SER A 209 -1.91 -5.93 -30.07
C SER A 209 -2.92 -5.85 -28.92
N VAL A 210 -2.50 -5.47 -27.72
CA VAL A 210 -3.31 -5.55 -26.50
C VAL A 210 -3.30 -4.18 -25.80
N GLU A 211 -4.43 -3.80 -25.20
CA GLU A 211 -4.49 -2.58 -24.41
C GLU A 211 -3.53 -2.69 -23.20
N PRO A 212 -2.61 -1.74 -23.02
CA PRO A 212 -1.63 -1.81 -21.95
C PRO A 212 -2.30 -1.66 -20.59
N LEU A 213 -1.72 -2.28 -19.56
CA LEU A 213 -2.13 -2.00 -18.19
C LEU A 213 -1.81 -0.54 -17.87
N GLN A 214 -2.84 0.22 -17.55
CA GLN A 214 -2.71 1.56 -17.00
C GLN A 214 -3.09 1.54 -15.52
N ILE A 215 -2.16 1.96 -14.67
CA ILE A 215 -2.46 2.22 -13.27
C ILE A 215 -3.47 3.37 -13.23
N ASN A 216 -4.59 3.14 -12.54
CA ASN A 216 -5.61 4.15 -12.35
C ASN A 216 -5.20 5.13 -11.26
N VAL A 217 -5.82 6.31 -11.30
CA VAL A 217 -5.55 7.41 -10.36
C VAL A 217 -5.73 6.97 -8.91
N LEU A 218 -6.78 6.20 -8.59
CA LEU A 218 -7.05 5.77 -7.22
C LEU A 218 -5.94 4.86 -6.65
N ASP A 219 -5.48 3.86 -7.41
CA ASP A 219 -4.39 2.97 -6.99
C ASP A 219 -3.07 3.73 -6.82
N TYR A 220 -2.81 4.72 -7.68
CA TYR A 220 -1.66 5.59 -7.53
C TYR A 220 -1.74 6.43 -6.24
N LEU A 221 -2.87 7.10 -5.99
CA LEU A 221 -3.04 7.93 -4.80
C LEU A 221 -2.98 7.12 -3.51
N LEU A 222 -3.52 5.90 -3.51
CA LEU A 222 -3.44 4.98 -2.36
C LEU A 222 -2.00 4.55 -2.08
N GLY A 223 -1.23 4.18 -3.12
CA GLY A 223 0.19 3.84 -2.97
C GLY A 223 1.06 5.03 -2.53
N VAL A 224 0.81 6.23 -3.06
CA VAL A 224 1.46 7.47 -2.61
C VAL A 224 1.08 7.81 -1.16
N ALA A 225 -0.12 7.45 -0.72
CA ALA A 225 -0.49 7.65 0.66
C ALA A 225 0.28 6.72 1.61
N ASP A 226 0.52 5.48 1.22
CA ASP A 226 1.35 4.53 1.98
C ASP A 226 2.83 4.91 2.02
N LEU A 227 3.36 5.49 0.94
CA LEU A 227 4.71 6.08 0.90
C LEU A 227 4.99 7.00 2.10
N SER A 228 3.99 7.75 2.59
CA SER A 228 4.16 8.64 3.75
C SER A 228 4.62 7.91 5.01
N GLY A 229 4.18 6.66 5.20
CA GLY A 229 4.58 5.82 6.32
C GLY A 229 6.04 5.36 6.20
N GLU A 230 6.47 5.00 4.99
CA GLU A 230 7.86 4.60 4.74
C GLU A 230 8.81 5.80 4.82
N LEU A 231 8.39 6.97 4.34
CA LEU A 231 9.14 8.22 4.51
C LEU A 231 9.27 8.62 5.97
N MET A 232 8.20 8.47 6.76
CA MET A 232 8.28 8.66 8.22
C MET A 232 9.30 7.71 8.85
N ARG A 233 9.24 6.40 8.54
CA ARG A 233 10.21 5.43 9.07
C ARG A 233 11.65 5.81 8.70
N LEU A 234 11.86 6.19 7.44
CA LEU A 234 13.16 6.67 6.97
C LEU A 234 13.60 7.90 7.76
N ALA A 235 12.74 8.91 7.90
CA ALA A 235 13.07 10.14 8.62
C ALA A 235 13.48 9.87 10.08
N ILE A 236 12.75 9.02 10.80
CA ILE A 236 13.12 8.64 12.18
C ILE A 236 14.50 7.97 12.22
N GLY A 237 14.78 7.03 11.31
CA GLY A 237 16.09 6.40 11.22
C GLY A 237 17.21 7.40 10.91
N ARG A 238 16.96 8.35 10.01
CA ARG A 238 17.91 9.40 9.62
C ARG A 238 18.17 10.37 10.77
N ILE A 239 17.16 10.71 11.58
CA ILE A 239 17.34 11.50 12.80
C ILE A 239 18.28 10.78 13.78
N SER A 240 18.10 9.47 13.97
CA SER A 240 18.98 8.67 14.82
C SER A 240 20.43 8.64 14.32
N ASP A 241 20.65 8.72 13.01
CA ASP A 241 21.98 8.81 12.38
C ASP A 241 22.57 10.24 12.33
N GLY A 242 21.90 11.21 12.98
CA GLY A 242 22.30 12.61 13.03
C GLY A 242 22.08 13.37 11.71
N GLU A 243 21.17 12.92 10.86
CA GLU A 243 20.80 13.55 9.57
C GLU A 243 19.51 14.37 9.68
N VAL A 244 19.48 15.31 10.62
CA VAL A 244 18.28 16.10 10.93
C VAL A 244 17.80 16.92 9.72
N GLU A 245 18.71 17.50 8.94
CA GLU A 245 18.34 18.26 7.74
C GLU A 245 17.68 17.39 6.67
N TYR A 246 18.14 16.15 6.48
CA TYR A 246 17.48 15.23 5.56
C TYR A 246 16.09 14.82 6.06
N ALA A 247 15.92 14.62 7.37
CA ALA A 247 14.62 14.37 7.96
C ALA A 247 13.65 15.55 7.82
N LYS A 248 14.13 16.80 7.92
CA LYS A 248 13.34 18.00 7.62
C LYS A 248 12.90 18.04 6.15
N ASN A 249 13.77 17.68 5.22
CA ASN A 249 13.42 17.58 3.80
C ASN A 249 12.34 16.53 3.55
N ILE A 250 12.45 15.36 4.20
CA ILE A 250 11.41 14.34 4.16
C ILE A 250 10.10 14.90 4.73
N CYS A 251 10.15 15.59 5.86
CA CYS A 251 8.97 16.21 6.49
C CYS A 251 8.28 17.20 5.54
N ALA A 252 9.05 18.09 4.90
CA ALA A 252 8.52 19.05 3.93
C ALA A 252 7.82 18.33 2.77
N PHE A 253 8.46 17.31 2.22
CA PHE A 253 7.89 16.52 1.13
C PHE A 253 6.57 15.83 1.51
N VAL A 254 6.50 15.17 2.67
CA VAL A 254 5.26 14.52 3.13
C VAL A 254 4.17 15.56 3.42
N ARG A 255 4.53 16.74 3.94
CA ARG A 255 3.59 17.85 4.15
C ARG A 255 3.01 18.37 2.83
N ASP A 256 3.82 18.47 1.79
CA ASP A 256 3.37 18.93 0.47
C ASP A 256 2.39 17.92 -0.14
N ILE A 257 2.68 16.62 -0.05
CA ILE A 257 1.74 15.56 -0.47
C ILE A 257 0.42 15.69 0.31
N TYR A 258 0.49 15.82 1.64
CA TYR A 258 -0.70 15.93 2.48
C TYR A 258 -1.56 17.14 2.09
N ARG A 259 -0.94 18.32 1.89
CA ARG A 259 -1.63 19.55 1.47
C ARG A 259 -2.37 19.36 0.15
N GLU A 260 -1.72 18.79 -0.85
CA GLU A 260 -2.34 18.55 -2.17
C GLU A 260 -3.49 17.54 -2.07
N LEU A 261 -3.31 16.44 -1.32
CA LEU A 261 -4.36 15.44 -1.14
C LEU A 261 -5.55 15.98 -0.33
N THR A 262 -5.34 16.90 0.61
CA THR A 262 -6.45 17.56 1.33
C THR A 262 -7.39 18.29 0.38
N LEU A 263 -6.89 18.83 -0.74
CA LEU A 263 -7.71 19.48 -1.77
C LEU A 263 -8.43 18.47 -2.68
N VAL A 264 -7.77 17.34 -2.97
CA VAL A 264 -8.28 16.35 -3.94
C VAL A 264 -9.27 15.35 -3.32
N VAL A 265 -8.98 14.81 -2.14
CA VAL A 265 -9.76 13.72 -1.52
C VAL A 265 -11.25 14.04 -1.32
N PRO A 266 -11.66 15.27 -0.95
CA PRO A 266 -13.08 15.62 -0.86
C PRO A 266 -13.82 15.55 -2.20
N LEU A 267 -13.11 15.70 -3.33
CA LEU A 267 -13.67 15.67 -4.68
C LEU A 267 -13.74 14.25 -5.27
N MET A 268 -13.15 13.26 -4.59
CA MET A 268 -13.13 11.87 -5.07
C MET A 268 -14.42 11.14 -4.72
N ASP A 269 -14.93 10.37 -5.68
CA ASP A 269 -15.98 9.38 -5.45
C ASP A 269 -15.44 8.25 -4.55
N GLU A 270 -16.27 7.72 -3.65
CA GLU A 270 -15.92 6.60 -2.76
C GLU A 270 -14.63 6.82 -1.92
N ASN A 271 -14.43 8.03 -1.40
CA ASN A 271 -13.21 8.45 -0.68
C ASN A 271 -12.98 7.85 0.72
N SER A 272 -13.73 6.83 1.13
CA SER A 272 -13.66 6.26 2.48
C SER A 272 -12.28 5.69 2.84
N GLU A 273 -11.61 5.04 1.87
CA GLU A 273 -10.27 4.50 2.04
C GLU A 273 -9.23 5.61 2.09
N MET A 274 -9.33 6.59 1.18
CA MET A 274 -8.44 7.75 1.17
C MET A 274 -8.54 8.57 2.47
N LYS A 275 -9.74 8.74 3.04
CA LYS A 275 -9.92 9.42 4.34
C LYS A 275 -9.10 8.76 5.45
N LYS A 276 -9.15 7.42 5.54
CA LYS A 276 -8.33 6.67 6.52
C LYS A 276 -6.84 6.84 6.24
N LYS A 277 -6.43 6.82 4.97
CA LYS A 277 -5.02 7.04 4.59
C LYS A 277 -4.56 8.46 4.92
N MET A 278 -5.42 9.47 4.78
CA MET A 278 -5.14 10.85 5.17
C MET A 278 -4.94 11.00 6.68
N GLU A 279 -5.74 10.30 7.49
CA GLU A 279 -5.54 10.28 8.96
C GLU A 279 -4.17 9.68 9.32
N VAL A 280 -3.80 8.56 8.72
CA VAL A 280 -2.49 7.92 8.93
C VAL A 280 -1.34 8.81 8.43
N MET A 281 -1.49 9.45 7.27
CA MET A 281 -0.50 10.38 6.73
C MET A 281 -0.27 11.58 7.65
N LEU A 282 -1.35 12.16 8.22
CA LEU A 282 -1.22 13.24 9.21
C LEU A 282 -0.44 12.78 10.44
N GLN A 283 -0.71 11.57 10.94
CA GLN A 283 0.07 10.98 12.04
C GLN A 283 1.54 10.81 11.66
N SER A 284 1.85 10.42 10.43
CA SER A 284 3.21 10.33 9.91
C SER A 284 3.91 11.70 9.92
N VAL A 285 3.24 12.76 9.43
CA VAL A 285 3.76 14.14 9.48
C VAL A 285 4.06 14.56 10.91
N VAL A 286 3.09 14.43 11.81
CA VAL A 286 3.23 14.85 13.22
C VAL A 286 4.39 14.11 13.91
N LYS A 287 4.59 12.82 13.61
CA LYS A 287 5.72 12.05 14.15
C LYS A 287 7.07 12.59 13.69
N ILE A 288 7.20 12.91 12.41
CA ILE A 288 8.45 13.46 11.87
C ILE A 288 8.71 14.85 12.48
N GLU A 289 7.69 15.71 12.52
CA GLU A 289 7.79 17.06 13.08
C GLU A 289 8.20 17.03 14.55
N ASN A 290 7.52 16.22 15.38
CA ASN A 290 7.84 16.09 16.80
C ASN A 290 9.25 15.56 17.02
N ALA A 291 9.72 14.62 16.20
CA ALA A 291 11.08 14.10 16.28
C ALA A 291 12.11 15.19 15.93
N CYS A 292 11.90 15.93 14.84
CA CYS A 292 12.76 17.05 14.45
C CYS A 292 12.78 18.15 15.52
N PHE A 293 11.61 18.52 16.06
CA PHE A 293 11.47 19.50 17.13
C PHE A 293 12.22 19.07 18.39
N SER A 294 12.04 17.81 18.82
CA SER A 294 12.69 17.28 20.02
C SER A 294 14.22 17.31 19.93
N VAL A 295 14.77 17.04 18.75
CA VAL A 295 16.22 17.13 18.52
C VAL A 295 16.69 18.58 18.48
N HIS A 296 15.92 19.48 17.87
CA HIS A 296 16.25 20.91 17.81
C HIS A 296 16.30 21.56 19.20
N VAL A 297 15.31 21.29 20.06
CA VAL A 297 15.27 21.82 21.42
C VAL A 297 16.48 21.34 22.22
N ARG A 298 16.74 20.03 22.24
CA ARG A 298 17.89 19.44 22.94
C ARG A 298 19.23 19.96 22.43
N GLY A 299 19.36 20.15 21.12
CA GLY A 299 20.56 20.74 20.50
C GLY A 299 20.76 22.21 20.86
N SER A 300 19.70 22.93 21.22
CA SER A 300 19.76 24.35 21.61
C SER A 300 20.02 24.54 23.11
N GLU A 301 19.69 23.53 23.94
CA GLU A 301 19.97 23.54 25.39
C GLU A 301 21.47 23.34 25.70
N TYR A 302 22.19 22.64 24.83
CA TYR A 302 23.65 22.42 24.95
C TYR A 302 24.40 23.33 23.97
N ILE A 303 24.45 24.63 24.26
CA ILE A 303 25.46 25.52 23.67
C ILE A 303 26.70 25.40 24.55
N PRO A 304 27.83 24.83 24.08
CA PRO A 304 29.09 24.98 24.79
C PRO A 304 29.37 26.48 24.87
N LEU A 305 29.42 27.03 26.08
CA LEU A 305 29.81 28.41 26.32
C LEU A 305 31.23 28.61 25.79
N LEU A 306 31.35 28.99 24.51
CA LEU A 306 32.58 29.44 23.88
C LEU A 306 32.96 30.78 24.50
N GLY A 307 33.72 30.69 25.59
CA GLY A 307 34.24 31.83 26.33
C GLY A 307 35.13 31.49 27.54
N SER A 308 35.35 30.22 27.89
CA SER A 308 36.40 29.87 28.87
C SER A 308 37.57 29.21 28.15
N SER A 309 38.49 30.07 27.70
CA SER A 309 39.88 29.69 27.49
C SER A 309 40.49 29.10 28.76
N ALA A 310 41.45 28.21 28.58
CA ALA A 310 42.33 27.56 29.56
C ALA A 310 41.82 26.23 30.13
N ASP A 311 42.72 25.25 30.04
CA ASP A 311 42.61 23.86 30.47
C ASP A 311 41.89 23.66 31.80
N PRO A 312 40.98 22.67 31.92
CA PRO A 312 40.67 22.10 33.21
C PRO A 312 41.72 21.03 33.52
N ASP A 313 42.77 21.45 34.21
CA ASP A 313 43.68 20.56 34.93
C ASP A 313 42.85 19.71 35.91
N TYR A 314 42.73 18.41 35.65
CA TYR A 314 42.06 17.45 36.54
C TYR A 314 42.98 17.16 37.73
N SER A 315 43.14 18.17 38.61
CA SER A 315 43.71 17.98 39.93
C SER A 315 42.66 17.34 40.84
N PHE A 316 42.71 16.01 40.81
CA PHE A 316 42.30 15.08 41.85
C PHE A 316 42.59 15.62 43.27
N PHE A 317 41.60 16.24 43.91
CA PHE A 317 41.61 16.43 45.36
C PHE A 317 41.22 15.11 46.02
N GLY A 318 42.23 14.24 46.18
CA GLY A 318 42.26 13.29 47.27
C GLY A 318 42.39 14.09 48.58
N ALA A 319 41.32 14.14 49.37
CA ALA A 319 41.42 14.48 50.77
C ALA A 319 41.68 13.19 51.55
N SER A 320 42.94 12.99 51.93
CA SER A 320 43.34 12.08 53.00
C SER A 320 43.39 12.84 54.32
N ASP A 321 43.06 12.09 55.38
CA ASP A 321 43.31 12.30 56.82
C ASP A 321 42.33 13.24 57.58
N TYR A 322 41.88 12.94 58.80
CA TYR A 322 42.48 12.21 59.92
C TYR A 322 41.41 11.56 60.84
N ASP A 323 41.73 10.40 61.40
CA ASP A 323 41.12 9.84 62.63
C ASP A 323 41.56 10.65 63.87
N GLN A 324 40.60 11.00 64.74
CA GLN A 324 40.70 10.83 66.21
C GLN A 324 39.32 10.90 66.88
#